data_AF-A0A1E2WST3-F1
#
_entry.id   AF-A0A1E2WST3-F1
#
_cell.length_a   1.000
_cell.length_b   1.000
_cell.length_c   1.000
_cell.angle_alpha   90.00
_cell.angle_beta   90.00
_cell.angle_gamma   90.00
#
_symmetry.space_group_name_H-M   'P 1'
#
loop_
_entity.id
_entity.type
_entity.pdbx_description
1 polymer ?
#
loop_
_entity_poly.entity_id
_entity_poly.type
_entity_poly.pdbx_seq_one_letter_code
_entity_poly.pdbx_strand_id
1 'polypeptide(L)'
;MLTLNRSETTSALDYNILNSSIQDTFAAIDRFEWQAIEELRVMRNNGYYSDAGYASFEDYCEKELTKHGGYRRVRDLLSAKKVVDTLPEELKDKITKPSQTRSLLRLVKTPDKLEQAVAIAAKEKPFPTAADFNKAVQQVAPTVKRSTKAENPKTQLCNSVTVSSPEHPRYGESGLIEANAPNYWQQIVTFNDGERLLVNNGDLDAASVPFPRGRSYPAEYTEAIAAIEERHKQELERLQQELRIGLQSEATARAEEQVSEQIQSLQNLYKQQKEQNIQLQQRLDEMEGLRKLEIENQQLQQRIQELEHAVKERPSQQWGNTMTQQATEVLNKQVKQALEKTIDLRSLAVEPPRENAQECLRLMGMALKNLASAMNNTQALEAAAIILGSEPTPTAIAYRAEQLEMLPQAVSDIRTVLAKPGCKWQDYWDVAQEYEVIKSDYLAELTTQETDLISALQNASSQPDTIGIGSIVAHADPYRTLYVERGEVVEDLGEEVVVAWDCWKEQSKKTDRYFRDELRFWKGENQ
;
A
#
# COMPACT_ATOMS: atom_id res chain seq x y z
N MET A 1 6.76 49.03 47.02
CA MET A 1 7.49 47.77 47.24
C MET A 1 6.85 47.06 48.42
N LEU A 2 6.20 45.91 48.20
CA LEU A 2 5.94 44.87 49.18
C LEU A 2 5.45 43.65 48.39
N THR A 3 6.28 42.61 48.36
CA THR A 3 6.07 41.33 47.67
C THR A 3 5.14 40.45 48.50
N LEU A 4 4.10 39.88 47.87
CA LEU A 4 3.28 38.84 48.47
C LEU A 4 3.69 37.48 47.87
N ASN A 5 4.18 36.60 48.73
CA ASN A 5 4.33 35.17 48.47
C ASN A 5 2.94 34.53 48.22
N ARG A 6 2.84 33.70 47.17
CA ARG A 6 1.84 32.65 47.11
C ARG A 6 2.46 31.40 46.49
N SER A 7 2.87 30.49 47.37
CA SER A 7 3.24 29.12 47.08
C SER A 7 1.97 28.28 46.99
N GLU A 8 1.55 27.88 45.80
CA GLU A 8 0.76 26.66 45.60
C GLU A 8 1.40 25.89 44.45
N THR A 9 2.18 24.90 44.85
CA THR A 9 2.92 23.95 44.04
C THR A 9 1.93 23.09 43.25
N THR A 10 1.74 23.38 41.97
CA THR A 10 1.19 22.39 41.03
C THR A 10 2.19 21.25 40.96
N SER A 11 1.77 20.09 41.46
CA SER A 11 2.52 18.84 41.36
C SER A 11 2.78 18.60 39.87
N ALA A 12 4.04 18.68 39.46
CA ALA A 12 4.45 18.33 38.11
C ALA A 12 3.97 16.90 37.84
N LEU A 13 3.20 16.71 36.76
CA LEU A 13 2.79 15.38 36.30
C LEU A 13 4.05 14.53 36.15
N ASP A 14 4.12 13.45 36.92
CA ASP A 14 5.26 12.54 36.89
C ASP A 14 5.17 11.69 35.62
N TYR A 15 5.81 12.19 34.56
CA TYR A 15 5.82 11.55 33.23
C TYR A 15 6.33 10.11 33.26
N ASN A 16 7.06 9.70 34.31
CA ASN A 16 7.47 8.31 34.50
C ASN A 16 6.29 7.38 34.80
N ILE A 17 5.28 7.86 35.54
CA ILE A 17 4.05 7.12 35.83
C ILE A 17 3.17 7.00 34.58
N LEU A 18 3.12 8.05 33.77
CA LEU A 18 2.39 8.03 32.49
C LEU A 18 3.06 7.07 31.49
N ASN A 19 4.39 7.10 31.40
CA ASN A 19 5.13 6.24 30.49
C ASN A 19 5.05 4.75 30.88
N SER A 20 5.09 4.45 32.18
CA SER A 20 4.86 3.08 32.69
C SER A 20 3.42 2.61 32.46
N SER A 21 2.42 3.47 32.67
CA SER A 21 1.03 3.13 32.33
C SER A 21 0.83 2.86 30.84
N ILE A 22 1.52 3.60 29.95
CA ILE A 22 1.46 3.38 28.50
C ILE A 22 2.12 2.04 28.15
N GLN A 23 3.29 1.76 28.71
CA GLN A 23 3.96 0.47 28.51
C GLN A 23 3.14 -0.71 29.03
N ASP A 24 2.47 -0.56 30.18
CA ASP A 24 1.57 -1.58 30.71
C ASP A 24 0.36 -1.82 29.79
N THR A 25 -0.17 -0.77 29.16
CA THR A 25 -1.26 -0.93 28.17
C THR A 25 -0.80 -1.64 26.90
N PHE A 26 0.41 -1.34 26.39
CA PHE A 26 0.96 -2.05 25.24
C PHE A 26 1.25 -3.52 25.58
N ALA A 27 1.86 -3.79 26.73
CA ALA A 27 2.10 -5.16 27.18
C ALA A 27 0.79 -5.96 27.39
N ALA A 28 -0.30 -5.30 27.80
CA ALA A 28 -1.61 -5.93 27.92
C ALA A 28 -2.24 -6.24 26.54
N ILE A 29 -2.02 -5.37 25.55
CA ILE A 29 -2.46 -5.58 24.17
C ILE A 29 -1.68 -6.73 23.53
N ASP A 30 -0.35 -6.76 23.70
CA ASP A 30 0.50 -7.83 23.17
C ASP A 30 0.08 -9.19 23.77
N ARG A 31 -0.17 -9.25 25.08
CA ARG A 31 -0.68 -10.48 25.73
C ARG A 31 -2.02 -10.93 25.18
N PHE A 32 -2.92 -9.99 24.87
CA PHE A 32 -4.21 -10.30 24.27
C PHE A 32 -4.06 -10.82 22.84
N GLU A 33 -3.18 -10.23 22.04
CA GLU A 33 -2.89 -10.69 20.68
C GLU A 33 -2.33 -12.12 20.69
N TRP A 34 -1.36 -12.39 21.57
CA TRP A 34 -0.80 -13.74 21.76
C TRP A 34 -1.86 -14.76 22.17
N GLN A 35 -2.76 -14.40 23.09
CA GLN A 35 -3.86 -15.27 23.51
C GLN A 35 -4.84 -15.54 22.36
N ALA A 36 -5.19 -14.51 21.58
CA ALA A 36 -6.12 -14.63 20.47
C ALA A 36 -5.55 -15.51 19.33
N ILE A 37 -4.26 -15.35 19.01
CA ILE A 37 -3.57 -16.17 18.01
C ILE A 37 -3.56 -17.64 18.43
N GLU A 38 -3.26 -17.91 19.70
CA GLU A 38 -3.20 -19.29 20.20
C GLU A 38 -4.60 -19.94 20.25
N GLU A 39 -5.63 -19.21 20.66
CA GLU A 39 -7.01 -19.71 20.60
C GLU A 39 -7.47 -20.00 19.16
N LEU A 40 -7.18 -19.11 18.20
CA LEU A 40 -7.50 -19.32 16.79
C LEU A 40 -6.74 -20.51 16.21
N ARG A 41 -5.48 -20.70 16.61
CA ARG A 41 -4.67 -21.84 16.22
C ARG A 41 -5.25 -23.15 16.76
N VAL A 42 -5.66 -23.18 18.02
CA VAL A 42 -6.36 -24.33 18.61
C VAL A 42 -7.67 -24.62 17.87
N MET A 43 -8.42 -23.58 17.51
CA MET A 43 -9.67 -23.75 16.75
C MET A 43 -9.45 -24.31 15.34
N ARG A 44 -8.39 -23.86 14.65
CA ARG A 44 -7.98 -24.40 13.35
C ARG A 44 -7.54 -25.84 13.46
N ASN A 45 -6.66 -26.15 14.41
CA ASN A 45 -6.08 -27.49 14.57
C ASN A 45 -7.13 -28.53 14.99
N ASN A 46 -8.15 -28.12 15.74
CA ASN A 46 -9.26 -28.99 16.15
C ASN A 46 -10.37 -29.12 15.09
N GLY A 47 -10.25 -28.45 13.94
CA GLY A 47 -11.16 -28.65 12.80
C GLY A 47 -12.57 -28.09 12.98
N TYR A 48 -12.81 -27.19 13.94
CA TYR A 48 -14.17 -26.66 14.22
C TYR A 48 -14.84 -25.99 13.01
N TYR A 49 -14.06 -25.48 12.05
CA TYR A 49 -14.58 -24.93 10.81
C TYR A 49 -15.22 -26.01 9.91
N SER A 50 -14.68 -27.23 9.94
CA SER A 50 -15.24 -28.37 9.20
C SER A 50 -16.52 -28.89 9.86
N ASP A 51 -16.59 -28.91 11.21
CA ASP A 51 -17.80 -29.27 11.96
C ASP A 51 -18.96 -28.29 11.70
N ALA A 52 -18.64 -27.02 11.47
CA ALA A 52 -19.59 -25.98 11.12
C ALA A 52 -19.96 -25.94 9.61
N GLY A 53 -19.42 -26.87 8.81
CA GLY A 53 -19.75 -27.02 7.38
C GLY A 53 -19.03 -26.06 6.44
N TYR A 54 -17.91 -25.46 6.86
CA TYR A 54 -17.10 -24.55 6.04
C TYR A 54 -15.91 -25.27 5.39
N ALA A 55 -15.57 -24.85 4.17
CA ALA A 55 -14.54 -25.49 3.35
C ALA A 55 -13.10 -25.19 3.81
N SER A 56 -12.88 -24.03 4.45
CA SER A 56 -11.59 -23.66 5.04
C SER A 56 -11.77 -22.84 6.31
N PHE A 57 -10.72 -22.76 7.12
CA PHE A 57 -10.73 -22.00 8.36
C PHE A 57 -10.80 -20.48 8.10
N GLU A 58 -10.18 -20.03 7.01
CA GLU A 58 -10.22 -18.65 6.55
C GLU A 58 -11.66 -18.26 6.13
N ASP A 59 -12.36 -19.15 5.42
CA ASP A 59 -13.74 -18.95 4.97
C ASP A 59 -14.73 -19.00 6.16
N TYR A 60 -14.45 -19.80 7.18
CA TYR A 60 -15.16 -19.78 8.47
C TYR A 60 -14.96 -18.45 9.20
N CYS A 61 -13.73 -17.97 9.36
CA CYS A 61 -13.45 -16.70 10.03
C CYS A 61 -14.09 -15.52 9.31
N GLU A 62 -13.97 -15.46 7.98
CA GLU A 62 -14.51 -14.36 7.18
C GLU A 62 -16.05 -14.37 7.16
N LYS A 63 -16.68 -15.54 7.01
CA LYS A 63 -18.14 -15.68 7.05
C LYS A 63 -18.71 -15.51 8.45
N GLU A 64 -18.05 -15.96 9.51
CA GLU A 64 -18.53 -15.73 10.88
C GLU A 64 -18.35 -14.27 11.31
N LEU A 65 -17.25 -13.60 10.92
CA LEU A 65 -17.05 -12.17 11.18
C LEU A 65 -18.11 -11.30 10.46
N THR A 66 -18.47 -11.67 9.23
CA THR A 66 -19.48 -10.97 8.43
C THR A 66 -20.92 -11.31 8.87
N LYS A 67 -21.23 -12.58 9.15
CA LYS A 67 -22.55 -13.07 9.59
C LYS A 67 -22.90 -12.66 11.03
N HIS A 68 -21.90 -12.31 11.84
CA HIS A 68 -22.09 -11.87 13.21
C HIS A 68 -21.71 -10.39 13.48
N GLY A 69 -21.48 -9.57 12.44
CA GLY A 69 -21.41 -8.10 12.62
C GLY A 69 -20.16 -7.59 13.36
N GLY A 70 -19.03 -8.27 13.20
CA GLY A 70 -17.71 -7.82 13.66
C GLY A 70 -17.43 -7.92 15.16
N TYR A 71 -16.30 -7.31 15.59
CA TYR A 71 -15.70 -7.33 16.94
C TYR A 71 -16.70 -7.14 18.09
N ARG A 72 -17.77 -6.38 17.88
CA ARG A 72 -18.84 -6.16 18.87
C ARG A 72 -19.54 -7.45 19.29
N ARG A 73 -19.76 -8.39 18.36
CA ARG A 73 -20.40 -9.68 18.68
C ARG A 73 -19.42 -10.69 19.26
N VAL A 74 -18.16 -10.67 18.83
CA VAL A 74 -17.08 -11.44 19.48
C VAL A 74 -16.94 -11.01 20.95
N ARG A 75 -16.97 -9.70 21.23
CA ARG A 75 -17.01 -9.16 22.60
C ARG A 75 -18.25 -9.63 23.37
N ASP A 76 -19.44 -9.60 22.75
CA ASP A 76 -20.68 -10.07 23.38
C ASP A 76 -20.64 -11.58 23.68
N LEU A 77 -20.08 -12.41 22.79
CA LEU A 77 -19.90 -13.85 23.00
C LEU A 77 -18.87 -14.16 24.09
N LEU A 78 -17.73 -13.49 24.09
CA LEU A 78 -16.72 -13.61 25.16
C LEU A 78 -17.28 -13.16 26.51
N SER A 79 -18.08 -12.10 26.51
CA SER A 79 -18.75 -11.62 27.72
C SER A 79 -19.79 -12.64 28.23
N ALA A 80 -20.55 -13.26 27.32
CA ALA A 80 -21.48 -14.33 27.67
C ALA A 80 -20.77 -15.57 28.22
N LYS A 81 -19.65 -15.97 27.61
CA LYS A 81 -18.81 -17.07 28.09
C LYS A 81 -18.29 -16.81 29.51
N LYS A 82 -17.81 -15.60 29.81
CA LYS A 82 -17.40 -15.22 31.17
C LYS A 82 -18.51 -15.39 32.22
N VAL A 83 -19.75 -15.05 31.88
CA VAL A 83 -20.91 -15.25 32.80
C VAL A 83 -21.19 -16.72 33.01
N VAL A 84 -21.15 -17.54 31.95
CA VAL A 84 -21.41 -18.99 32.01
C VAL A 84 -20.30 -19.73 32.76
N ASP A 85 -19.03 -19.34 32.57
CA ASP A 85 -17.89 -19.97 33.24
C ASP A 85 -17.88 -19.68 34.75
N THR A 86 -18.41 -18.54 35.19
CA THR A 86 -18.56 -18.21 36.61
C THR A 86 -19.76 -18.89 37.29
N LEU A 87 -20.61 -19.59 36.53
CA LEU A 87 -21.75 -20.32 37.09
C LEU A 87 -21.38 -21.77 37.40
N PRO A 88 -21.95 -22.36 38.46
CA PRO A 88 -21.87 -23.80 38.71
C PRO A 88 -22.60 -24.57 37.60
N GLU A 89 -22.14 -25.79 37.30
CA GLU A 89 -22.58 -26.59 36.14
C GLU A 89 -24.10 -26.75 36.05
N GLU A 90 -24.79 -26.84 37.18
CA GLU A 90 -26.25 -27.00 37.27
C GLU A 90 -27.06 -25.82 36.70
N LEU A 91 -26.45 -24.62 36.65
CA LEU A 91 -27.12 -23.39 36.21
C LEU A 91 -26.69 -22.91 34.83
N LYS A 92 -25.66 -23.52 34.23
CA LYS A 92 -25.15 -23.16 32.89
C LYS A 92 -26.22 -23.35 31.81
N ASP A 93 -26.99 -24.43 31.90
CA ASP A 93 -28.03 -24.79 30.92
C ASP A 93 -29.23 -23.84 30.92
N LYS A 94 -29.33 -22.95 31.92
CA LYS A 94 -30.42 -21.96 32.01
C LYS A 94 -30.17 -20.73 31.13
N ILE A 95 -28.94 -20.53 30.64
CA ILE A 95 -28.58 -19.43 29.72
C ILE A 95 -28.47 -19.98 28.30
N THR A 96 -29.58 -19.89 27.58
CA THR A 96 -29.69 -20.42 26.20
C THR A 96 -29.14 -19.49 25.11
N LYS A 97 -29.04 -18.17 25.38
CA LYS A 97 -28.64 -17.17 24.39
C LYS A 97 -27.65 -16.16 24.97
N PRO A 98 -26.60 -15.77 24.21
CA PRO A 98 -25.63 -14.76 24.64
C PRO A 98 -26.25 -13.39 24.96
N SER A 99 -27.40 -13.04 24.36
CA SER A 99 -28.07 -11.77 24.65
C SER A 99 -28.67 -11.71 26.06
N GLN A 100 -28.89 -12.85 26.72
CA GLN A 100 -29.42 -12.94 28.09
C GLN A 100 -28.39 -12.53 29.16
N THR A 101 -27.08 -12.59 28.85
CA THR A 101 -26.00 -12.41 29.82
C THR A 101 -25.64 -10.94 30.08
N ARG A 102 -26.10 -10.01 29.25
CA ARG A 102 -25.70 -8.59 29.30
C ARG A 102 -25.94 -7.94 30.67
N SER A 103 -27.06 -8.25 31.31
CA SER A 103 -27.41 -7.72 32.63
C SER A 103 -26.65 -8.42 33.76
N LEU A 104 -26.29 -9.69 33.56
CA LEU A 104 -25.54 -10.52 34.50
C LEU A 104 -24.05 -10.16 34.54
N LEU A 105 -23.50 -9.60 33.47
CA LEU A 105 -22.08 -9.19 33.37
C LEU A 105 -21.58 -8.34 34.54
N ARG A 106 -22.43 -7.46 35.07
CA ARG A 106 -22.07 -6.60 36.20
C ARG A 106 -21.84 -7.37 37.51
N LEU A 107 -22.42 -8.57 37.60
CA LEU A 107 -22.34 -9.45 38.78
C LEU A 107 -21.21 -10.50 38.65
N VAL A 108 -20.48 -10.56 37.53
CA VAL A 108 -19.35 -11.50 37.33
C VAL A 108 -18.24 -11.31 38.37
N LYS A 109 -18.07 -10.08 38.90
CA LYS A 109 -17.13 -9.80 40.00
C LYS A 109 -17.65 -10.24 41.37
N THR A 110 -18.90 -10.69 41.47
CA THR A 110 -19.59 -11.12 42.69
C THR A 110 -20.34 -12.43 42.43
N PRO A 111 -19.65 -13.58 42.39
CA PRO A 111 -20.21 -14.85 41.94
C PRO A 111 -21.46 -15.27 42.75
N ASP A 112 -21.45 -15.09 44.07
CA ASP A 112 -22.60 -15.42 44.94
C ASP A 112 -23.89 -14.70 44.53
N LYS A 113 -23.78 -13.44 44.10
CA LYS A 113 -24.94 -12.63 43.66
C LYS A 113 -25.38 -12.99 42.24
N LEU A 114 -24.43 -13.43 41.41
CA LEU A 114 -24.70 -13.87 40.05
C LEU A 114 -25.48 -15.20 40.06
N GLU A 115 -25.05 -16.14 40.91
CA GLU A 115 -25.77 -17.40 41.16
C GLU A 115 -27.18 -17.16 41.69
N GLN A 116 -27.34 -16.30 42.69
CA GLN A 116 -28.66 -15.94 43.23
C GLN A 116 -29.57 -15.32 42.17
N ALA A 117 -29.05 -14.42 41.33
CA ALA A 117 -29.85 -13.80 40.27
C ALA A 117 -30.31 -14.81 39.21
N VAL A 118 -29.45 -15.77 38.84
CA VAL A 118 -29.79 -16.83 37.88
C VAL A 118 -30.77 -17.84 38.50
N ALA A 119 -30.59 -18.20 39.77
CA ALA A 119 -31.49 -19.09 40.50
C ALA A 119 -32.89 -18.47 40.70
N ILE A 120 -32.98 -17.18 41.00
CA ILE A 120 -34.27 -16.46 41.10
C ILE A 120 -34.99 -16.47 39.75
N ALA A 121 -34.28 -16.12 38.67
CA ALA A 121 -34.86 -16.11 37.34
C ALA A 121 -35.30 -17.52 36.88
N ALA A 122 -34.51 -18.56 37.20
CA ALA A 122 -34.80 -19.95 36.88
C ALA A 122 -35.96 -20.55 37.70
N LYS A 123 -36.18 -20.06 38.92
CA LYS A 123 -37.35 -20.44 39.75
C LYS A 123 -38.64 -19.86 39.21
N GLU A 124 -38.62 -18.64 38.67
CA GLU A 124 -39.80 -18.02 38.08
C GLU A 124 -40.17 -18.65 36.72
N LYS A 125 -39.16 -18.98 35.90
CA LYS A 125 -39.36 -19.66 34.62
C LYS A 125 -38.25 -20.67 34.33
N PRO A 126 -38.58 -21.87 33.81
CA PRO A 126 -37.58 -22.89 33.49
C PRO A 126 -36.59 -22.44 32.39
N PHE A 127 -36.99 -21.50 31.53
CA PHE A 127 -36.17 -20.84 30.51
C PHE A 127 -36.34 -19.31 30.59
N PRO A 128 -35.51 -18.60 31.37
CA PRO A 128 -35.69 -17.17 31.62
C PRO A 128 -35.29 -16.31 30.42
N THR A 129 -36.02 -15.21 30.18
CA THR A 129 -35.69 -14.25 29.11
C THR A 129 -34.74 -13.17 29.63
N ALA A 130 -34.09 -12.40 28.74
CA ALA A 130 -33.19 -11.30 29.15
C ALA A 130 -33.86 -10.26 30.07
N ALA A 131 -35.18 -10.05 29.95
CA ALA A 131 -35.94 -9.19 30.85
C ALA A 131 -36.12 -9.80 32.26
N ASP A 132 -36.29 -11.12 32.34
CA ASP A 132 -36.44 -11.84 33.61
C ASP A 132 -35.11 -11.81 34.39
N PHE A 133 -33.98 -12.03 33.72
CA PHE A 133 -32.66 -11.83 34.32
C PHE A 133 -32.42 -10.39 34.75
N ASN A 134 -32.86 -9.39 33.98
CA ASN A 134 -32.77 -7.98 34.40
C ASN A 134 -33.56 -7.68 35.69
N LYS A 135 -34.75 -8.27 35.85
CA LYS A 135 -35.56 -8.12 37.07
C LYS A 135 -34.88 -8.77 38.28
N ALA A 136 -34.43 -10.02 38.13
CA ALA A 136 -33.70 -10.72 39.20
C ALA A 136 -32.42 -9.97 39.59
N VAL A 137 -31.70 -9.43 38.61
CA VAL A 137 -30.49 -8.63 38.82
C VAL A 137 -30.79 -7.28 39.48
N GLN A 138 -31.96 -6.67 39.26
CA GLN A 138 -32.41 -5.48 39.98
C GLN A 138 -32.85 -5.78 41.42
N GLN A 139 -33.36 -6.98 41.70
CA GLN A 139 -33.67 -7.43 43.06
C GLN A 139 -32.40 -7.69 43.87
N VAL A 140 -31.39 -8.34 43.27
CA VAL A 140 -30.12 -8.67 43.94
C VAL A 140 -29.17 -7.46 44.01
N ALA A 141 -29.28 -6.52 43.07
CA ALA A 141 -28.46 -5.30 43.01
C ALA A 141 -29.26 -4.10 42.43
N PRO A 142 -30.09 -3.41 43.23
CA PRO A 142 -30.91 -2.29 42.75
C PRO A 142 -30.04 -1.13 42.27
N THR A 143 -30.44 -0.54 41.14
CA THR A 143 -29.73 0.58 40.49
C THR A 143 -30.55 1.85 40.74
N VAL A 144 -29.97 2.84 41.43
CA VAL A 144 -30.66 4.11 41.73
C VAL A 144 -30.88 4.88 40.41
N LYS A 145 -32.08 4.80 39.84
CA LYS A 145 -32.48 5.64 38.71
C LYS A 145 -33.04 6.96 39.24
N ARG A 146 -32.40 8.08 38.88
CA ARG A 146 -33.02 9.42 38.98
C ARG A 146 -34.22 9.45 38.04
N SER A 147 -35.43 9.50 38.59
CA SER A 147 -36.66 9.67 37.84
C SER A 147 -36.82 11.13 37.43
N THR A 148 -36.77 11.44 36.14
CA THR A 148 -37.32 12.68 35.60
C THR A 148 -38.84 12.56 35.56
N LYS A 149 -39.52 13.17 36.55
CA LYS A 149 -40.98 13.32 36.53
C LYS A 149 -41.35 14.35 35.47
N ALA A 150 -42.21 13.94 34.54
CA ALA A 150 -42.93 14.84 33.65
C ALA A 150 -44.00 15.58 34.46
N GLU A 151 -44.04 16.91 34.37
CA GLU A 151 -45.11 17.73 34.95
C GLU A 151 -45.86 18.46 33.83
N ASN A 152 -47.18 18.25 33.82
CA ASN A 152 -48.15 18.96 32.99
C ASN A 152 -48.27 20.43 33.46
N PRO A 153 -48.54 21.38 32.54
CA PRO A 153 -48.71 22.78 32.91
C PRO A 153 -50.16 23.04 33.37
N LYS A 154 -50.32 23.60 34.57
CA LYS A 154 -51.52 24.38 34.90
C LYS A 154 -51.09 25.74 35.40
N THR A 155 -51.33 26.71 34.52
CA THR A 155 -51.38 28.14 34.73
C THR A 155 -52.41 28.51 35.80
N GLN A 156 -52.01 29.35 36.76
CA GLN A 156 -52.72 30.57 37.15
C GLN A 156 -51.85 31.36 38.13
N LEU A 157 -51.29 32.47 37.63
CA LEU A 157 -50.56 33.48 38.38
C LEU A 157 -51.58 34.26 39.25
N CYS A 158 -51.50 34.13 40.57
CA CYS A 158 -51.99 35.14 41.50
C CYS A 158 -50.78 35.65 42.29
N ASN A 159 -50.32 36.87 42.00
CA ASN A 159 -49.11 37.47 42.64
C ASN A 159 -49.39 38.03 44.05
N SER A 160 -50.55 37.74 44.63
CA SER A 160 -50.93 38.13 45.99
C SER A 160 -50.49 37.05 46.96
N VAL A 161 -49.72 37.42 47.99
CA VAL A 161 -49.19 36.51 49.00
C VAL A 161 -49.48 37.05 50.39
N THR A 162 -49.87 36.16 51.29
CA THR A 162 -50.18 36.48 52.69
C THR A 162 -49.06 35.98 53.59
N VAL A 163 -48.72 36.76 54.62
CA VAL A 163 -47.76 36.35 55.65
C VAL A 163 -48.44 35.37 56.60
N SER A 164 -48.01 34.11 56.55
CA SER A 164 -48.60 32.97 57.28
C SER A 164 -47.86 32.61 58.57
N SER A 165 -46.70 33.22 58.82
CA SER A 165 -45.91 33.00 60.03
C SER A 165 -46.39 33.88 61.19
N PRO A 166 -46.86 33.30 62.32
CA PRO A 166 -47.35 34.04 63.48
C PRO A 166 -46.24 34.78 64.24
N GLU A 167 -44.98 34.47 63.96
CA GLU A 167 -43.81 35.16 64.51
C GLU A 167 -43.43 36.41 63.71
N HIS A 168 -44.01 36.59 62.52
CA HIS A 168 -43.72 37.74 61.67
C HIS A 168 -44.54 38.98 62.12
N PRO A 169 -43.95 40.18 62.18
CA PRO A 169 -44.63 41.40 62.67
C PRO A 169 -45.91 41.76 61.89
N ARG A 170 -45.99 41.33 60.63
CA ARG A 170 -47.11 41.56 59.70
C ARG A 170 -47.96 40.30 59.46
N TYR A 171 -48.03 39.40 60.44
CA TYR A 171 -48.83 38.18 60.35
C TYR A 171 -50.29 38.48 59.97
N GLY A 172 -50.79 37.78 58.94
CA GLY A 172 -52.15 37.95 58.43
C GLY A 172 -52.32 39.08 57.40
N GLU A 173 -51.28 39.86 57.11
CA GLU A 173 -51.33 40.89 56.06
C GLU A 173 -51.03 40.30 54.68
N SER A 174 -51.77 40.77 53.67
CA SER A 174 -51.58 40.41 52.25
C SER A 174 -50.76 41.48 51.52
N GLY A 175 -49.82 41.05 50.68
CA GLY A 175 -49.04 41.92 49.81
C GLY A 175 -48.87 41.36 48.40
N LEU A 176 -48.28 42.17 47.52
CA LEU A 176 -48.03 41.84 46.10
C LEU A 176 -46.53 41.64 45.85
N ILE A 177 -46.19 40.59 45.11
CA ILE A 177 -44.82 40.37 44.62
C ILE A 177 -44.69 41.03 43.25
N GLU A 178 -44.01 42.18 43.19
CA GLU A 178 -43.80 42.94 41.95
C GLU A 178 -42.42 42.67 41.32
N ALA A 179 -41.45 42.18 42.10
CA ALA A 179 -40.06 42.05 41.70
C ALA A 179 -39.56 40.60 41.74
N ASN A 180 -38.56 40.29 40.91
CA ASN A 180 -37.89 39.00 40.92
C ASN A 180 -37.22 38.75 42.29
N ALA A 181 -37.37 37.52 42.79
CA ALA A 181 -36.80 37.12 44.07
C ALA A 181 -35.27 37.32 44.08
N PRO A 182 -34.69 37.99 45.09
CA PRO A 182 -33.25 38.22 45.17
C PRO A 182 -32.47 36.92 45.42
N ASN A 183 -33.08 35.92 46.05
CA ASN A 183 -32.50 34.60 46.23
C ASN A 183 -33.60 33.52 46.29
N TYR A 184 -33.19 32.27 46.48
CA TYR A 184 -34.11 31.12 46.51
C TYR A 184 -35.02 31.07 47.76
N TRP A 185 -34.67 31.81 48.82
CA TRP A 185 -35.29 31.68 50.14
C TRP A 185 -36.10 32.92 50.55
N GLN A 186 -36.04 34.01 49.78
CA GLN A 186 -36.60 35.31 50.13
C GLN A 186 -37.24 35.98 48.93
N GLN A 187 -38.30 36.75 49.20
CA GLN A 187 -39.03 37.54 48.22
C GLN A 187 -39.26 38.96 48.72
N ILE A 188 -39.33 39.90 47.78
CA ILE A 188 -39.69 41.29 48.07
C ILE A 188 -41.21 41.39 47.92
N VAL A 189 -41.90 41.65 49.03
CA VAL A 189 -43.36 41.81 49.10
C VAL A 189 -43.68 43.28 49.33
N THR A 190 -44.52 43.85 48.46
CA THR A 190 -45.06 45.21 48.62
C THR A 190 -46.42 45.11 49.33
N PHE A 191 -46.54 45.69 50.53
CA PHE A 191 -47.77 45.70 51.31
C PHE A 191 -48.69 46.87 50.92
N ASN A 192 -49.96 46.84 51.36
CA ASN A 192 -50.96 47.87 51.03
C ASN A 192 -50.58 49.29 51.50
N ASP A 193 -49.68 49.39 52.48
CA ASP A 193 -49.15 50.67 52.99
C ASP A 193 -48.06 51.26 52.05
N GLY A 194 -47.71 50.55 50.98
CA GLY A 194 -46.63 50.92 50.04
C GLY A 194 -45.23 50.50 50.50
N GLU A 195 -45.08 49.93 51.70
CA GLU A 195 -43.80 49.43 52.21
C GLU A 195 -43.38 48.14 51.50
N ARG A 196 -42.11 48.08 51.09
CA ARG A 196 -41.48 46.91 50.48
C ARG A 196 -40.58 46.22 51.49
N LEU A 197 -40.93 45.00 51.87
CA LEU A 197 -40.13 44.20 52.82
C LEU A 197 -39.63 42.93 52.16
N LEU A 198 -38.44 42.50 52.59
CA LEU A 198 -37.87 41.23 52.24
C LEU A 198 -38.38 40.17 53.22
N VAL A 199 -39.27 39.29 52.75
CA VAL A 199 -39.90 38.24 53.56
C VAL A 199 -39.35 36.89 53.15
N ASN A 200 -39.10 35.98 54.10
CA ASN A 200 -38.68 34.63 53.75
C ASN A 200 -39.84 33.85 53.12
N ASN A 201 -39.52 33.00 52.14
CA ASN A 201 -40.49 32.17 51.44
C ASN A 201 -41.21 31.18 52.39
N GLY A 202 -40.60 30.82 53.53
CA GLY A 202 -41.22 29.98 54.55
C GLY A 202 -42.26 30.70 55.42
N ASP A 203 -42.22 32.03 55.45
CA ASP A 203 -43.16 32.87 56.21
C ASP A 203 -44.38 33.30 55.38
N LEU A 204 -44.40 32.90 54.10
CA LEU A 204 -45.40 33.22 53.11
C LEU A 204 -46.26 31.98 52.78
N ASP A 205 -47.50 32.18 52.33
CA ASP A 205 -48.34 31.06 51.88
C ASP A 205 -47.68 30.27 50.72
N ALA A 206 -47.32 29.02 51.02
CA ALA A 206 -46.40 28.18 50.24
C ALA A 206 -46.83 27.86 48.78
N ALA A 207 -48.08 28.15 48.40
CA ALA A 207 -48.60 27.84 47.06
C ALA A 207 -48.31 28.93 46.01
N SER A 208 -48.00 30.17 46.43
CA SER A 208 -47.96 31.34 45.53
C SER A 208 -46.58 31.94 45.29
N VAL A 209 -45.51 31.29 45.76
CA VAL A 209 -44.12 31.79 45.70
C VAL A 209 -43.42 31.27 44.43
N PRO A 210 -43.23 32.09 43.37
CA PRO A 210 -42.47 31.67 42.19
C PRO A 210 -40.99 31.46 42.52
N PHE A 211 -40.49 30.23 42.31
CA PHE A 211 -39.07 29.92 42.45
C PHE A 211 -38.29 30.36 41.20
N PRO A 212 -37.23 31.16 41.34
CA PRO A 212 -36.36 31.47 40.20
C PRO A 212 -35.64 30.20 39.74
N ARG A 213 -35.84 29.81 38.47
CA ARG A 213 -35.30 28.56 37.88
C ARG A 213 -33.81 28.62 37.51
N GLY A 214 -33.10 29.71 37.80
CA GLY A 214 -31.66 29.81 37.56
C GLY A 214 -31.11 31.19 37.88
N ARG A 215 -29.80 31.25 38.17
CA ARG A 215 -29.05 32.50 38.25
C ARG A 215 -28.94 33.10 36.85
N SER A 216 -29.44 34.31 36.64
CA SER A 216 -29.18 35.07 35.41
C SER A 216 -27.79 35.70 35.51
N TYR A 217 -26.81 35.15 34.80
CA TYR A 217 -25.47 35.73 34.72
C TYR A 217 -25.44 36.88 33.70
N PRO A 218 -24.55 37.88 33.87
CA PRO A 218 -24.31 38.91 32.86
C PRO A 218 -23.84 38.33 31.51
N ALA A 219 -24.17 38.99 30.41
CA ALA A 219 -23.88 38.52 29.04
C ALA A 219 -22.37 38.30 28.78
N GLU A 220 -21.50 39.11 29.39
CA GLU A 220 -20.05 38.99 29.27
C GLU A 220 -19.53 37.61 29.72
N TYR A 221 -20.14 37.02 30.76
CA TYR A 221 -19.76 35.69 31.21
C TYR A 221 -20.22 34.61 30.24
N THR A 222 -21.38 34.78 29.61
CA THR A 222 -21.87 33.82 28.61
C THR A 222 -20.99 33.82 27.35
N GLU A 223 -20.52 34.99 26.93
CA GLU A 223 -19.59 35.13 25.80
C GLU A 223 -18.21 34.55 26.13
N ALA A 224 -17.69 34.81 27.34
CA ALA A 224 -16.41 34.24 27.78
C ALA A 224 -16.45 32.71 27.85
N ILE A 225 -17.55 32.13 28.35
CA ILE A 225 -17.73 30.67 28.40
C ILE A 225 -17.80 30.10 26.97
N ALA A 226 -18.56 30.73 26.07
CA ALA A 226 -18.64 30.28 24.68
C ALA A 226 -17.28 30.34 23.96
N ALA A 227 -16.50 31.41 24.15
CA ALA A 227 -15.17 31.54 23.57
C ALA A 227 -14.19 30.48 24.08
N ILE A 228 -14.27 30.10 25.36
CA ILE A 228 -13.46 29.03 25.94
C ILE A 228 -13.88 27.67 25.36
N GLU A 229 -15.18 27.40 25.25
CA GLU A 229 -15.69 26.17 24.66
C GLU A 229 -15.26 26.00 23.19
N GLU A 230 -15.25 27.09 22.41
CA GLU A 230 -14.77 27.06 21.03
C GLU A 230 -13.28 26.76 20.93
N ARG A 231 -12.44 27.39 21.77
CA ARG A 231 -11.00 27.10 21.82
C ARG A 231 -10.73 25.65 22.17
N HIS A 232 -11.42 25.10 23.17
CA HIS A 232 -11.28 23.70 23.54
C HIS A 232 -11.71 22.75 22.43
N LYS A 233 -12.78 23.07 21.68
CA LYS A 233 -13.19 22.27 20.51
C LYS A 233 -12.09 22.24 19.45
N GLN A 234 -11.51 23.40 19.12
CA GLN A 234 -10.43 23.49 18.14
C GLN A 234 -9.17 22.74 18.59
N GLU A 235 -8.80 22.82 19.87
CA GLU A 235 -7.67 22.06 20.41
C GLU A 235 -7.90 20.56 20.37
N LEU A 236 -9.11 20.09 20.68
CA LEU A 236 -9.46 18.67 20.59
C LEU A 236 -9.41 18.17 19.14
N GLU A 237 -9.93 18.95 18.20
CA GLU A 237 -9.87 18.60 16.77
C GLU A 237 -8.42 18.52 16.28
N ARG A 238 -7.58 19.49 16.68
CA ARG A 238 -6.15 19.48 16.35
C ARG A 238 -5.45 18.25 16.94
N LEU A 239 -5.62 17.97 18.23
CA LEU A 239 -5.01 16.82 18.89
C LEU A 239 -5.48 15.50 18.27
N GLN A 240 -6.76 15.41 17.87
CA GLN A 240 -7.29 14.23 17.20
C GLN A 240 -6.67 14.03 15.81
N GLN A 241 -6.42 15.10 15.06
CA GLN A 241 -5.72 15.04 13.78
C GLN A 241 -4.25 14.64 13.97
N GLU A 242 -3.54 15.25 14.92
CA GLU A 242 -2.15 14.92 15.24
C GLU A 242 -2.00 13.45 15.68
N LEU A 243 -2.91 12.94 16.53
CA LEU A 243 -2.94 11.52 16.92
C LEU A 243 -3.22 10.60 15.74
N ARG A 244 -4.13 10.97 14.84
CA ARG A 244 -4.43 10.18 13.65
C ARG A 244 -3.22 10.08 12.72
N ILE A 245 -2.53 11.19 12.50
CA ILE A 245 -1.30 11.23 11.69
C ILE A 245 -0.19 10.42 12.37
N GLY A 246 -0.01 10.58 13.68
CA GLY A 246 0.96 9.82 14.47
C GLY A 246 0.75 8.31 14.36
N LEU A 247 -0.48 7.84 14.58
CA LEU A 247 -0.83 6.42 14.46
C LEU A 247 -0.63 5.88 13.03
N GLN A 248 -0.94 6.69 12.01
CA GLN A 248 -0.67 6.31 10.62
C GLN A 248 0.83 6.18 10.35
N SER A 249 1.64 7.14 10.81
CA SER A 249 3.10 7.10 10.63
C SER A 249 3.76 5.94 11.37
N GLU A 250 3.28 5.59 12.56
CA GLU A 250 3.80 4.46 13.32
C GLU A 250 3.41 3.13 12.65
N ALA A 251 2.17 3.02 12.15
CA ALA A 251 1.74 1.84 11.40
C ALA A 251 2.54 1.66 10.10
N THR A 252 2.85 2.74 9.38
CA THR A 252 3.70 2.66 8.18
C THR A 252 5.13 2.29 8.53
N ALA A 253 5.72 2.87 9.58
CA ALA A 253 7.08 2.53 10.01
C ALA A 253 7.22 1.05 10.39
N ARG A 254 6.27 0.50 11.17
CA ARG A 254 6.27 -0.93 11.52
C ARG A 254 6.10 -1.83 10.30
N ALA A 255 5.28 -1.42 9.33
CA ALA A 255 5.12 -2.17 8.08
C ALA A 255 6.41 -2.17 7.24
N GLU A 256 7.09 -1.02 7.16
CA GLU A 256 8.39 -0.89 6.48
C GLU A 256 9.48 -1.74 7.16
N GLU A 257 9.54 -1.74 8.49
CA GLU A 257 10.45 -2.59 9.26
C GLU A 257 10.22 -4.07 8.94
N GLN A 258 8.97 -4.56 9.00
CA GLN A 258 8.65 -5.95 8.67
C GLN A 258 9.03 -6.32 7.24
N VAL A 259 8.75 -5.45 6.28
CA VAL A 259 9.14 -5.67 4.88
C VAL A 259 10.67 -5.71 4.74
N SER A 260 11.38 -4.83 5.45
CA SER A 260 12.84 -4.80 5.42
C SER A 260 13.47 -6.08 6.00
N GLU A 261 12.92 -6.60 7.10
CA GLU A 261 13.33 -7.86 7.70
C GLU A 261 13.06 -9.05 6.77
N GLN A 262 11.88 -9.07 6.13
CA GLN A 262 11.54 -10.10 5.15
C GLN A 262 12.52 -10.08 3.97
N ILE A 263 12.80 -8.91 3.40
CA ILE A 263 13.77 -8.77 2.30
C ILE A 263 15.16 -9.25 2.73
N GLN A 264 15.62 -8.88 3.93
CA GLN A 264 16.92 -9.34 4.44
C GLN A 264 16.94 -10.86 4.62
N SER A 265 15.88 -11.46 5.17
CA SER A 265 15.77 -12.91 5.34
C SER A 265 15.81 -13.65 3.99
N LEU A 266 15.10 -13.14 2.99
CA LEU A 266 15.08 -13.70 1.63
C LEU A 266 16.43 -13.56 0.94
N GLN A 267 17.11 -12.42 1.09
CA GLN A 267 18.46 -12.23 0.56
C GLN A 267 19.46 -13.23 1.18
N ASN A 268 19.35 -13.48 2.49
CA ASN A 268 20.21 -14.47 3.16
C ASN A 268 19.93 -15.89 2.67
N LEU A 269 18.65 -16.25 2.49
CA LEU A 269 18.27 -17.55 1.94
C LEU A 269 18.79 -17.72 0.50
N TYR A 270 18.65 -16.68 -0.33
CA TYR A 270 19.17 -16.71 -1.70
C TYR A 270 20.69 -16.88 -1.76
N LYS A 271 21.45 -16.21 -0.87
CA LYS A 271 22.90 -16.41 -0.73
C LYS A 271 23.23 -17.86 -0.37
N GLN A 272 22.54 -18.43 0.62
CA GLN A 272 22.73 -19.83 1.01
C GLN A 272 22.43 -20.80 -0.14
N GLN A 273 21.34 -20.57 -0.87
CA GLN A 273 20.98 -21.39 -2.03
C GLN A 273 22.04 -21.31 -3.14
N LYS A 274 22.59 -20.11 -3.40
CA LYS A 274 23.67 -19.92 -4.37
C LYS A 274 24.93 -20.68 -3.97
N GLU A 275 25.31 -20.62 -2.70
CA GLU A 275 26.46 -21.38 -2.17
C GLU A 275 26.26 -22.89 -2.31
N GLN A 276 25.06 -23.40 -1.98
CA GLN A 276 24.73 -24.82 -2.17
C GLN A 276 24.80 -25.24 -3.65
N ASN A 277 24.28 -24.42 -4.56
CA ASN A 277 24.36 -24.70 -6.00
C ASN A 277 25.82 -24.75 -6.50
N ILE A 278 26.68 -23.85 -6.02
CA ILE A 278 28.11 -23.88 -6.34
C ILE A 278 28.75 -25.18 -5.83
N GLN A 279 28.46 -25.58 -4.59
CA GLN A 279 28.99 -26.83 -4.03
C GLN A 279 28.49 -28.06 -4.79
N LEU A 280 27.23 -28.08 -5.22
CA LEU A 280 26.68 -29.16 -6.02
C LEU A 280 27.33 -29.22 -7.41
N GLN A 281 27.56 -28.07 -8.04
CA GLN A 281 28.24 -28.01 -9.33
C GLN A 281 29.67 -28.56 -9.23
N GLN A 282 30.42 -28.17 -8.19
CA GLN A 282 31.76 -28.70 -7.94
C GLN A 282 31.75 -30.23 -7.78
N ARG A 283 30.78 -30.79 -7.05
CA ARG A 283 30.65 -32.25 -6.92
C ARG A 283 30.30 -32.94 -8.23
N LEU A 284 29.49 -32.31 -9.08
CA LEU A 284 29.19 -32.84 -10.41
C LEU A 284 30.44 -32.88 -11.28
N ASP A 285 31.23 -31.79 -11.28
CA ASP A 285 32.48 -31.71 -12.04
C ASP A 285 33.50 -32.75 -11.56
N GLU A 286 33.61 -32.96 -10.23
CA GLU A 286 34.42 -34.04 -9.64
C GLU A 286 33.96 -35.43 -10.10
N MET A 287 32.65 -35.69 -10.06
CA MET A 287 32.08 -36.97 -10.51
C MET A 287 32.28 -37.22 -12.00
N GLU A 288 32.20 -36.18 -12.84
CA GLU A 288 32.52 -36.28 -14.26
C GLU A 288 34.01 -36.56 -14.49
N GLY A 289 34.89 -35.92 -13.73
CA GLY A 289 36.33 -36.22 -13.74
C GLY A 289 36.62 -37.68 -13.38
N LEU A 290 35.99 -38.19 -12.33
CA LEU A 290 36.12 -39.59 -11.92
C LEU A 290 35.62 -40.56 -13.01
N ARG A 291 34.48 -40.26 -13.65
CA ARG A 291 33.97 -41.08 -14.76
C ARG A 291 34.93 -41.12 -15.95
N LYS A 292 35.56 -40.01 -16.31
CA LYS A 292 36.57 -39.98 -17.37
C LYS A 292 37.77 -40.86 -17.03
N LEU A 293 38.28 -40.76 -15.82
CA LEU A 293 39.38 -41.62 -15.34
C LEU A 293 38.99 -43.11 -15.29
N GLU A 294 37.73 -43.41 -14.98
CA GLU A 294 37.22 -44.78 -15.00
C GLU A 294 37.19 -45.34 -16.43
N ILE A 295 36.71 -44.55 -17.39
CA ILE A 295 36.72 -44.91 -18.83
C ILE A 295 38.15 -45.11 -19.33
N GLU A 296 39.07 -44.19 -19.01
CA GLU A 296 40.49 -44.33 -19.39
C GLU A 296 41.13 -45.58 -18.78
N ASN A 297 40.85 -45.87 -17.50
CA ASN A 297 41.33 -47.11 -16.87
C ASN A 297 40.78 -48.36 -17.57
N GLN A 298 39.50 -48.37 -17.95
CA GLN A 298 38.91 -49.48 -18.71
C GLN A 298 39.58 -49.64 -20.08
N GLN A 299 39.83 -48.54 -20.79
CA GLN A 299 40.54 -48.57 -22.08
C GLN A 299 41.98 -49.09 -21.93
N LEU A 300 42.69 -48.65 -20.90
CA LEU A 300 44.04 -49.14 -20.60
C LEU A 300 44.03 -50.63 -20.26
N GLN A 301 43.07 -51.10 -19.47
CA GLN A 301 42.92 -52.53 -19.17
C GLN A 301 42.67 -53.36 -20.43
N GLN A 302 41.77 -52.91 -21.31
CA GLN A 302 41.54 -53.56 -22.61
C GLN A 302 42.82 -53.60 -23.44
N ARG A 303 43.56 -52.48 -23.49
CA ARG A 303 44.81 -52.41 -24.24
C ARG A 303 45.88 -53.34 -23.70
N ILE A 304 46.00 -53.45 -22.37
CA ILE A 304 46.93 -54.39 -21.73
C ILE A 304 46.55 -55.83 -22.09
N GLN A 305 45.26 -56.18 -22.02
CA GLN A 305 44.78 -57.51 -22.42
C GLN A 305 45.07 -57.84 -23.88
N GLU A 306 44.84 -56.89 -24.80
CA GLU A 306 45.19 -57.05 -26.22
C GLU A 306 46.69 -57.29 -26.40
N LEU A 307 47.54 -56.52 -25.70
CA LEU A 307 48.99 -56.65 -25.77
C LEU A 307 49.45 -57.99 -25.18
N GLU A 308 48.91 -58.42 -24.05
CA GLU A 308 49.19 -59.72 -23.45
C GLU A 308 48.80 -60.87 -24.39
N HIS A 309 47.67 -60.75 -25.07
CA HIS A 309 47.23 -61.73 -26.07
C HIS A 309 48.17 -61.76 -27.27
N ALA A 310 48.53 -60.60 -27.83
CA ALA A 310 49.44 -60.48 -28.96
C ALA A 310 50.84 -61.04 -28.64
N VAL A 311 51.32 -60.85 -27.41
CA VAL A 311 52.60 -61.41 -26.93
C VAL A 311 52.52 -62.93 -26.79
N LYS A 312 51.39 -63.49 -26.33
CA LYS A 312 51.18 -64.94 -26.26
C LYS A 312 51.09 -65.60 -27.64
N GLU A 313 50.45 -64.95 -28.60
CA GLU A 313 50.23 -65.52 -29.95
C GLU A 313 51.44 -65.41 -30.88
N ARG A 314 52.36 -64.45 -30.68
CA ARG A 314 53.52 -64.25 -31.57
C ARG A 314 54.84 -64.14 -30.80
N PRO A 315 55.64 -65.21 -30.70
CA PRO A 315 56.96 -65.13 -30.10
C PRO A 315 57.91 -64.28 -30.96
N SER A 316 58.78 -63.54 -30.26
CA SER A 316 59.76 -62.49 -30.61
C SER A 316 60.32 -62.29 -32.04
N GLN A 317 60.18 -63.22 -32.98
CA GLN A 317 60.79 -63.13 -34.31
C GLN A 317 59.97 -62.39 -35.38
N GLN A 318 58.68 -62.12 -35.17
CA GLN A 318 57.82 -61.39 -36.13
C GLN A 318 57.60 -59.89 -35.81
N TRP A 319 58.12 -59.40 -34.68
CA TRP A 319 57.96 -58.00 -34.25
C TRP A 319 58.76 -57.01 -35.12
N GLY A 320 59.85 -57.45 -35.74
CA GLY A 320 60.72 -56.58 -36.56
C GLY A 320 60.08 -56.04 -37.85
N ASN A 321 59.10 -56.76 -38.42
CA ASN A 321 58.44 -56.38 -39.67
C ASN A 321 57.07 -55.72 -39.46
N THR A 322 56.43 -55.94 -38.31
CA THR A 322 55.12 -55.36 -37.98
C THR A 322 55.24 -53.97 -37.40
N MET A 323 56.29 -53.68 -36.60
CA MET A 323 56.52 -52.33 -36.06
C MET A 323 56.74 -51.28 -37.14
N THR A 324 57.45 -51.62 -38.22
CA THR A 324 57.71 -50.69 -39.33
C THR A 324 56.45 -50.41 -40.15
N GLN A 325 55.61 -51.41 -40.41
CA GLN A 325 54.35 -51.22 -41.13
C GLN A 325 53.29 -50.52 -40.28
N GLN A 326 53.17 -50.88 -39.00
CA GLN A 326 52.27 -50.20 -38.07
C GLN A 326 52.74 -48.77 -37.76
N ALA A 327 54.05 -48.51 -37.69
CA ALA A 327 54.57 -47.15 -37.58
C ALA A 327 54.18 -46.32 -38.81
N THR A 328 54.26 -46.87 -40.04
CA THR A 328 53.80 -46.15 -41.24
C THR A 328 52.30 -45.93 -41.28
N GLU A 329 51.50 -46.88 -40.79
CA GLU A 329 50.04 -46.71 -40.69
C GLU A 329 49.63 -45.72 -39.61
N VAL A 330 50.27 -45.75 -38.43
CA VAL A 330 50.04 -44.81 -37.32
C VAL A 330 50.49 -43.41 -37.71
N LEU A 331 51.60 -43.27 -38.44
CA LEU A 331 52.08 -41.97 -38.93
C LEU A 331 51.15 -41.43 -40.02
N ASN A 332 50.65 -42.27 -40.94
CA ASN A 332 49.60 -41.87 -41.88
C ASN A 332 48.26 -41.54 -41.19
N LYS A 333 47.92 -42.22 -40.08
CA LYS A 333 46.74 -41.90 -39.25
C LYS A 333 46.93 -40.60 -38.49
N GLN A 334 48.13 -40.33 -37.98
CA GLN A 334 48.47 -39.09 -37.29
C GLN A 334 48.54 -37.91 -38.26
N VAL A 335 49.03 -38.11 -39.49
CA VAL A 335 48.98 -37.12 -40.57
C VAL A 335 47.52 -36.86 -40.98
N LYS A 336 46.69 -37.90 -41.11
CA LYS A 336 45.23 -37.74 -41.31
C LYS A 336 44.55 -37.02 -40.15
N GLN A 337 44.85 -37.37 -38.90
CA GLN A 337 44.30 -36.69 -37.72
C GLN A 337 44.83 -35.26 -37.58
N ALA A 338 46.04 -34.96 -38.02
CA ALA A 338 46.57 -33.59 -38.06
C ALA A 338 45.87 -32.76 -39.16
N LEU A 339 45.50 -33.39 -40.28
CA LEU A 339 44.65 -32.81 -41.34
C LEU A 339 43.15 -32.76 -40.98
N GLU A 340 42.66 -33.60 -40.06
CA GLU A 340 41.31 -33.48 -39.49
C GLU A 340 41.26 -32.46 -38.34
N LYS A 341 42.39 -32.21 -37.68
CA LYS A 341 42.58 -31.13 -36.68
C LYS A 341 42.82 -29.76 -37.32
N THR A 342 43.04 -29.65 -38.62
CA THR A 342 42.81 -28.39 -39.32
C THR A 342 41.31 -28.17 -39.35
N ILE A 343 40.88 -27.31 -38.43
CA ILE A 343 39.51 -27.01 -38.03
C ILE A 343 38.58 -26.90 -39.23
N ASP A 344 37.73 -27.91 -39.43
CA ASP A 344 36.59 -27.80 -40.31
C ASP A 344 35.51 -27.02 -39.54
N LEU A 345 35.54 -25.69 -39.65
CA LEU A 345 34.70 -24.72 -38.93
C LEU A 345 33.19 -25.04 -38.98
N ARG A 346 32.77 -25.87 -39.94
CA ARG A 346 31.39 -26.36 -40.08
C ARG A 346 30.97 -27.36 -38.99
N SER A 347 31.88 -28.08 -38.36
CA SER A 347 31.58 -29.12 -37.36
C SER A 347 31.38 -28.57 -35.94
N LEU A 348 31.79 -27.34 -35.67
CA LEU A 348 31.55 -26.64 -34.38
C LEU A 348 30.15 -26.01 -34.28
N ALA A 349 29.35 -26.04 -35.34
CA ALA A 349 28.03 -25.40 -35.41
C ALA A 349 26.88 -26.43 -35.31
N VAL A 350 26.94 -27.37 -34.35
CA VAL A 350 25.92 -28.44 -34.24
C VAL A 350 24.61 -27.97 -33.61
N GLU A 351 24.56 -26.84 -32.91
CA GLU A 351 23.30 -26.13 -32.65
C GLU A 351 23.60 -24.67 -32.25
N PRO A 352 23.09 -23.64 -32.96
CA PRO A 352 23.15 -22.28 -32.46
C PRO A 352 22.23 -22.19 -31.22
N PRO A 353 22.67 -21.55 -30.13
CA PRO A 353 21.80 -21.26 -29.00
C PRO A 353 20.56 -20.52 -29.52
N ARG A 354 19.38 -21.11 -29.25
CA ARG A 354 18.08 -20.63 -29.77
C ARG A 354 17.67 -19.29 -29.18
N GLU A 355 18.27 -18.94 -28.04
CA GLU A 355 18.11 -17.65 -27.38
C GLU A 355 19.33 -16.80 -27.75
N ASN A 356 19.14 -15.89 -28.70
CA ASN A 356 20.10 -14.86 -29.11
C ASN A 356 21.27 -15.27 -30.03
N ALA A 357 20.94 -15.84 -31.19
CA ALA A 357 21.92 -16.21 -32.23
C ALA A 357 22.83 -15.03 -32.67
N GLN A 358 22.35 -13.78 -32.63
CA GLN A 358 23.13 -12.59 -32.99
C GLN A 358 24.22 -12.28 -31.95
N GLU A 359 23.90 -12.33 -30.65
CA GLU A 359 24.90 -12.18 -29.60
C GLU A 359 25.98 -13.25 -29.64
N CYS A 360 25.60 -14.51 -29.93
CA CYS A 360 26.57 -15.60 -30.02
C CYS A 360 27.48 -15.48 -31.23
N LEU A 361 26.97 -15.04 -32.38
CA LEU A 361 27.80 -14.70 -33.54
C LEU A 361 28.76 -13.56 -33.18
N ARG A 362 28.29 -12.50 -32.51
CA ARG A 362 29.13 -11.37 -32.08
C ARG A 362 30.26 -11.80 -31.14
N LEU A 363 29.95 -12.58 -30.10
CA LEU A 363 30.95 -13.10 -29.15
C LEU A 363 31.96 -14.04 -29.81
N MET A 364 31.50 -14.87 -30.76
CA MET A 364 32.38 -15.72 -31.55
C MET A 364 33.31 -14.90 -32.45
N GLY A 365 32.83 -13.83 -33.07
CA GLY A 365 33.66 -12.87 -33.81
C GLY A 365 34.74 -12.22 -32.94
N MET A 366 34.39 -11.81 -31.71
CA MET A 366 35.35 -11.27 -30.74
C MET A 366 36.37 -12.33 -30.28
N ALA A 367 35.94 -13.56 -30.03
CA ALA A 367 36.84 -14.66 -29.67
C ALA A 367 37.81 -14.99 -30.81
N LEU A 368 37.33 -15.01 -32.05
CA LEU A 368 38.15 -15.23 -33.25
C LEU A 368 39.13 -14.08 -33.49
N LYS A 369 38.78 -12.82 -33.22
CA LYS A 369 39.72 -11.69 -33.20
C LYS A 369 40.88 -11.93 -32.23
N ASN A 370 40.57 -12.35 -31.01
CA ASN A 370 41.56 -12.59 -29.97
C ASN A 370 42.47 -13.78 -30.32
N LEU A 371 41.89 -14.86 -30.87
CA LEU A 371 42.63 -16.03 -31.35
C LEU A 371 43.50 -15.70 -32.57
N ALA A 372 42.98 -14.93 -33.53
CA ALA A 372 43.73 -14.48 -34.71
C ALA A 372 44.97 -13.69 -34.30
N SER A 373 44.82 -12.83 -33.28
CA SER A 373 45.89 -12.00 -32.72
C SER A 373 46.90 -12.82 -31.90
N ALA A 374 46.43 -13.79 -31.09
CA ALA A 374 47.30 -14.63 -30.26
C ALA A 374 48.09 -15.67 -31.07
N MET A 375 47.53 -16.14 -32.19
CA MET A 375 48.09 -17.24 -32.98
C MET A 375 48.60 -16.81 -34.37
N ASN A 376 48.55 -15.52 -34.72
CA ASN A 376 48.84 -15.00 -36.07
C ASN A 376 48.11 -15.80 -37.17
N ASN A 377 46.85 -16.18 -36.92
CA ASN A 377 46.07 -17.02 -37.82
C ASN A 377 45.23 -16.16 -38.76
N THR A 378 45.60 -16.13 -40.04
CA THR A 378 44.91 -15.36 -41.09
C THR A 378 43.49 -15.86 -41.36
N GLN A 379 43.23 -17.16 -41.24
CA GLN A 379 41.89 -17.73 -41.45
C GLN A 379 40.93 -17.36 -40.31
N ALA A 380 41.42 -17.32 -39.07
CA ALA A 380 40.64 -16.83 -37.93
C ALA A 380 40.33 -15.34 -38.08
N LEU A 381 41.24 -14.58 -38.68
CA LEU A 381 41.07 -13.16 -38.96
C LEU A 381 40.00 -12.92 -40.06
N GLU A 382 40.04 -13.69 -41.14
CA GLU A 382 39.02 -13.67 -42.19
C GLU A 382 37.64 -14.08 -41.64
N ALA A 383 37.58 -15.11 -40.82
CA ALA A 383 36.34 -15.54 -40.17
C ALA A 383 35.77 -14.47 -39.23
N ALA A 384 36.63 -13.83 -38.42
CA ALA A 384 36.21 -12.72 -37.55
C ALA A 384 35.67 -11.53 -38.34
N ALA A 385 36.33 -11.19 -39.45
CA ALA A 385 35.92 -10.10 -40.34
C ALA A 385 34.53 -10.33 -40.96
N ILE A 386 34.28 -11.56 -41.44
CA ILE A 386 32.99 -11.94 -42.00
C ILE A 386 31.88 -11.87 -40.94
N ILE A 387 32.15 -12.36 -39.74
CA ILE A 387 31.16 -12.41 -38.66
C ILE A 387 30.83 -11.00 -38.12
N LEU A 388 31.82 -10.11 -38.03
CA LEU A 388 31.64 -8.75 -37.50
C LEU A 388 31.28 -7.71 -38.57
N GLY A 389 31.30 -8.11 -39.86
CA GLY A 389 31.02 -7.22 -40.99
C GLY A 389 32.10 -6.16 -41.22
N SER A 390 33.38 -6.50 -41.01
CA SER A 390 34.51 -5.60 -41.22
C SER A 390 35.47 -6.12 -42.29
N GLU A 391 36.45 -5.30 -42.66
CA GLU A 391 37.58 -5.78 -43.46
C GLU A 391 38.45 -6.77 -42.65
N PRO A 392 39.12 -7.73 -43.31
CA PRO A 392 40.04 -8.68 -42.68
C PRO A 392 41.38 -8.01 -42.37
N THR A 393 41.34 -6.93 -41.59
CA THR A 393 42.52 -6.29 -41.01
C THR A 393 42.38 -6.21 -39.49
N PRO A 394 43.47 -6.40 -38.72
CA PRO A 394 43.41 -6.35 -37.26
C PRO A 394 42.80 -5.04 -36.74
N THR A 395 43.11 -3.92 -37.41
CA THR A 395 42.63 -2.58 -37.06
C THR A 395 41.14 -2.41 -37.35
N ALA A 396 40.64 -2.86 -38.51
CA ALA A 396 39.21 -2.75 -38.83
C ALA A 396 38.35 -3.65 -37.94
N ILE A 397 38.83 -4.88 -37.65
CA ILE A 397 38.15 -5.79 -36.72
C ILE A 397 38.16 -5.23 -35.29
N ALA A 398 39.28 -4.63 -34.86
CA ALA A 398 39.35 -4.03 -33.53
C ALA A 398 38.38 -2.86 -33.37
N TYR A 399 38.38 -1.94 -34.34
CA TYR A 399 37.48 -0.80 -34.38
C TYR A 399 36.01 -1.24 -34.43
N ARG A 400 35.68 -2.24 -35.26
CA ARG A 400 34.32 -2.78 -35.34
C ARG A 400 33.88 -3.48 -34.06
N ALA A 401 34.79 -4.19 -33.39
CA ALA A 401 34.51 -4.83 -32.11
C ALA A 401 34.21 -3.80 -31.02
N GLU A 402 34.95 -2.68 -30.96
CA GLU A 402 34.70 -1.58 -30.02
C GLU A 402 33.34 -0.92 -30.27
N GLN A 403 32.97 -0.68 -31.55
CA GLN A 403 31.64 -0.17 -31.90
C GLN A 403 30.52 -1.11 -31.42
N LEU A 404 30.68 -2.41 -31.64
CA LEU A 404 29.69 -3.42 -31.26
C LEU A 404 29.66 -3.69 -29.76
N GLU A 405 30.64 -3.26 -28.97
CA GLU A 405 30.62 -3.32 -27.51
C GLU A 405 29.57 -2.37 -26.93
N MET A 406 29.32 -1.24 -27.59
CA MET A 406 28.31 -0.24 -27.20
C MET A 406 26.87 -0.66 -27.52
N LEU A 407 26.68 -1.73 -28.30
CA LEU A 407 25.37 -2.18 -28.77
C LEU A 407 24.36 -2.48 -27.66
N PRO A 408 24.70 -3.20 -26.55
CA PRO A 408 23.74 -3.48 -25.49
C PRO A 408 23.24 -2.22 -24.80
N GLN A 409 24.13 -1.22 -24.63
CA GLN A 409 23.78 0.07 -24.08
C GLN A 409 22.84 0.84 -25.04
N ALA A 410 23.17 0.86 -26.33
CA ALA A 410 22.35 1.49 -27.35
C ALA A 410 20.93 0.91 -27.42
N VAL A 411 20.81 -0.43 -27.42
CA VAL A 411 19.49 -1.10 -27.44
C VAL A 411 18.72 -0.79 -26.15
N SER A 412 19.38 -0.80 -24.99
CA SER A 412 18.74 -0.45 -23.71
C SER A 412 18.22 0.99 -23.70
N ASP A 413 19.01 1.95 -24.16
CA ASP A 413 18.65 3.36 -24.17
C ASP A 413 17.50 3.63 -25.14
N ILE A 414 17.55 3.05 -26.34
CA ILE A 414 16.49 3.16 -27.34
C ILE A 414 15.18 2.53 -26.82
N ARG A 415 15.23 1.32 -26.23
CA ARG A 415 14.04 0.69 -25.63
C ARG A 415 13.46 1.52 -24.49
N THR A 416 14.31 2.12 -23.67
CA THR A 416 13.89 2.98 -22.56
C THR A 416 13.14 4.22 -23.07
N VAL A 417 13.56 4.79 -24.19
CA VAL A 417 12.86 5.90 -24.83
C VAL A 417 11.52 5.45 -25.43
N LEU A 418 11.54 4.35 -26.20
CA LEU A 418 10.33 3.83 -26.85
C LEU A 418 9.26 3.34 -25.85
N ALA A 419 9.66 2.88 -24.67
CA ALA A 419 8.75 2.44 -23.61
C ALA A 419 8.02 3.60 -22.90
N LYS A 420 8.45 4.86 -23.07
CA LYS A 420 7.79 6.01 -22.44
C LYS A 420 6.43 6.26 -23.11
N PRO A 421 5.33 6.36 -22.34
CA PRO A 421 4.02 6.67 -22.91
C PRO A 421 4.05 8.08 -23.53
N GLY A 422 3.69 8.17 -24.82
CA GLY A 422 3.68 9.44 -25.56
C GLY A 422 5.05 9.87 -26.10
N CYS A 423 6.01 8.95 -26.28
CA CYS A 423 7.28 9.20 -26.94
C CYS A 423 7.09 9.97 -28.26
N LYS A 424 7.82 11.08 -28.44
CA LYS A 424 7.87 11.81 -29.71
C LYS A 424 9.04 11.32 -30.55
N TRP A 425 8.99 11.61 -31.86
CA TRP A 425 10.12 11.35 -32.76
C TRP A 425 11.42 12.00 -32.28
N GLN A 426 11.35 13.22 -31.73
CA GLN A 426 12.51 13.93 -31.22
C GLN A 426 13.19 13.19 -30.06
N ASP A 427 12.40 12.63 -29.13
CA ASP A 427 12.94 11.92 -27.97
C ASP A 427 13.74 10.68 -28.40
N TYR A 428 13.27 9.98 -29.43
CA TYR A 428 14.00 8.87 -30.07
C TYR A 428 15.21 9.35 -30.84
N TRP A 429 15.05 10.39 -31.65
CA TRP A 429 16.10 10.90 -32.54
C TRP A 429 17.31 11.42 -31.76
N ASP A 430 17.09 12.12 -30.64
CA ASP A 430 18.15 12.65 -29.78
C ASP A 430 19.06 11.53 -29.25
N VAL A 431 18.48 10.39 -28.86
CA VAL A 431 19.25 9.21 -28.41
C VAL A 431 19.84 8.43 -29.59
N ALA A 432 19.12 8.31 -30.70
CA ALA A 432 19.58 7.59 -31.88
C ALA A 432 20.78 8.26 -32.57
N GLN A 433 20.95 9.58 -32.42
CA GLN A 433 22.11 10.33 -32.93
C GLN A 433 23.42 9.88 -32.29
N GLU A 434 23.42 9.56 -30.99
CA GLU A 434 24.62 9.09 -30.28
C GLU A 434 25.12 7.74 -30.81
N TYR A 435 24.22 6.96 -31.40
CA TYR A 435 24.47 5.60 -31.88
C TYR A 435 24.38 5.48 -33.42
N GLU A 436 24.48 6.58 -34.16
CA GLU A 436 24.32 6.59 -35.63
C GLU A 436 25.26 5.61 -36.35
N VAL A 437 26.47 5.45 -35.81
CA VAL A 437 27.52 4.56 -36.35
C VAL A 437 27.12 3.07 -36.32
N ILE A 438 26.27 2.68 -35.36
CA ILE A 438 25.81 1.28 -35.17
C ILE A 438 24.32 1.14 -35.47
N LYS A 439 23.76 2.05 -36.28
CA LYS A 439 22.34 2.10 -36.61
C LYS A 439 21.77 0.80 -37.16
N SER A 440 22.47 0.19 -38.12
CA SER A 440 22.04 -1.10 -38.68
C SER A 440 21.99 -2.20 -37.63
N ASP A 441 22.89 -2.13 -36.64
CA ASP A 441 23.12 -3.20 -35.70
C ASP A 441 22.10 -3.18 -34.56
N TYR A 442 21.83 -2.01 -33.97
CA TYR A 442 20.78 -1.91 -32.94
C TYR A 442 19.38 -2.12 -33.55
N LEU A 443 19.13 -1.70 -34.79
CA LEU A 443 17.83 -1.91 -35.44
C LEU A 443 17.55 -3.41 -35.66
N ALA A 444 18.59 -4.23 -35.84
CA ALA A 444 18.45 -5.67 -36.01
C ALA A 444 18.09 -6.41 -34.71
N GLU A 445 18.30 -5.77 -33.54
CA GLU A 445 18.08 -6.30 -32.19
C GLU A 445 16.76 -5.80 -31.56
N LEU A 446 16.12 -4.82 -32.20
CA LEU A 446 14.78 -4.36 -31.83
C LEU A 446 13.72 -5.33 -32.35
N THR A 447 12.62 -5.43 -31.61
CA THR A 447 11.46 -6.22 -32.02
C THR A 447 10.75 -5.56 -33.20
N THR A 448 9.99 -6.35 -33.96
CA THR A 448 9.16 -5.81 -35.06
C THR A 448 8.21 -4.72 -34.61
N GLN A 449 7.66 -4.83 -33.38
CA GLN A 449 6.81 -3.81 -32.79
C GLN A 449 7.56 -2.49 -32.53
N GLU A 450 8.78 -2.56 -32.01
CA GLU A 450 9.62 -1.39 -31.76
C GLU A 450 10.02 -0.71 -33.08
N THR A 451 10.37 -1.48 -34.11
CA THR A 451 10.67 -0.92 -35.44
C THR A 451 9.46 -0.28 -36.11
N ASP A 452 8.28 -0.89 -35.93
CA ASP A 452 7.02 -0.32 -36.44
C ASP A 452 6.69 0.99 -35.72
N LEU A 453 6.89 1.07 -34.39
CA LEU A 453 6.72 2.30 -33.61
C LEU A 453 7.68 3.41 -34.07
N ILE A 454 8.96 3.09 -34.30
CA ILE A 454 9.92 4.07 -34.85
C ILE A 454 9.43 4.60 -36.21
N SER A 455 8.96 3.71 -37.10
CA SER A 455 8.45 4.11 -38.40
C SER A 455 7.17 4.96 -38.29
N ALA A 456 6.29 4.65 -37.34
CA ALA A 456 5.07 5.41 -37.07
C ALA A 456 5.39 6.79 -36.51
N LEU A 457 6.37 6.91 -35.60
CA LEU A 457 6.86 8.18 -35.07
C LEU A 457 7.49 9.04 -36.17
N GLN A 458 8.27 8.43 -37.06
CA GLN A 458 8.84 9.12 -38.22
C GLN A 458 7.75 9.64 -39.15
N ASN A 459 6.73 8.83 -39.43
CA ASN A 459 5.59 9.21 -40.27
C ASN A 459 4.72 10.30 -39.63
N ALA A 460 4.48 10.22 -38.32
CA ALA A 460 3.77 11.24 -37.56
C ALA A 460 4.53 12.58 -37.52
N SER A 461 5.86 12.53 -37.49
CA SER A 461 6.70 13.75 -37.55
C SER A 461 6.81 14.35 -38.95
N SER A 462 6.51 13.58 -39.99
CA SER A 462 6.58 14.00 -41.40
C SER A 462 5.21 14.31 -42.02
N GLN A 463 4.12 14.11 -41.28
CA GLN A 463 2.82 14.68 -41.63
C GLN A 463 2.84 16.20 -41.41
N PRO A 464 2.45 17.02 -42.40
CA PRO A 464 2.32 18.45 -42.19
C PRO A 464 1.25 18.72 -41.13
N ASP A 465 1.50 19.67 -40.22
CA ASP A 465 0.51 20.13 -39.25
C ASP A 465 -0.79 20.47 -39.98
N THR A 466 -1.86 19.72 -39.73
CA THR A 466 -3.17 20.05 -40.27
C THR A 466 -3.74 21.24 -39.51
N ILE A 467 -4.16 22.27 -40.24
CA ILE A 467 -4.88 23.42 -39.68
C ILE A 467 -6.13 22.90 -38.96
N GLY A 468 -6.12 22.95 -37.63
CA GLY A 468 -7.20 22.49 -36.75
C GLY A 468 -7.55 23.54 -35.70
N ILE A 469 -8.48 23.21 -34.80
CA ILE A 469 -8.97 24.12 -33.75
C ILE A 469 -7.81 24.67 -32.91
N GLY A 470 -7.75 25.99 -32.75
CA GLY A 470 -6.68 26.73 -32.05
C GLY A 470 -5.47 27.09 -32.91
N SER A 471 -5.43 26.66 -34.18
CA SER A 471 -4.36 27.04 -35.11
C SER A 471 -4.44 28.53 -35.46
N ILE A 472 -3.29 29.19 -35.46
CA ILE A 472 -3.17 30.59 -35.90
C ILE A 472 -2.92 30.59 -37.40
N VAL A 473 -3.85 31.17 -38.16
CA VAL A 473 -3.89 31.11 -39.61
C VAL A 473 -3.92 32.51 -40.24
N ALA A 474 -3.44 32.57 -41.47
CA ALA A 474 -3.60 33.66 -42.42
C ALA A 474 -4.24 33.10 -43.69
N HIS A 475 -4.79 33.95 -44.54
CA HIS A 475 -5.25 33.53 -45.86
C HIS A 475 -4.07 32.98 -46.71
N ALA A 476 -4.34 32.09 -47.67
CA ALA A 476 -3.32 31.42 -48.49
C ALA A 476 -2.84 32.21 -49.72
N ASP A 477 -3.69 33.05 -50.34
CA ASP A 477 -3.23 33.93 -51.42
C ASP A 477 -2.25 35.01 -50.82
N PRO A 478 -1.47 35.78 -51.58
CA PRO A 478 -0.62 36.84 -51.00
C PRO A 478 -1.09 38.28 -51.25
N TYR A 479 -2.14 38.52 -52.07
CA TYR A 479 -2.61 39.86 -52.49
C TYR A 479 -3.95 40.45 -51.93
N ARG A 480 -4.93 39.68 -51.46
CA ARG A 480 -6.04 40.05 -50.53
C ARG A 480 -5.63 41.05 -49.42
N THR A 481 -6.52 42.00 -49.15
CA THR A 481 -6.26 43.12 -48.23
C THR A 481 -6.10 42.73 -46.75
N LEU A 482 -6.38 41.48 -46.38
CA LEU A 482 -6.38 40.97 -45.00
C LEU A 482 -5.08 40.18 -44.68
N TYR A 483 -4.04 40.23 -45.53
CA TYR A 483 -2.89 39.30 -45.44
C TYR A 483 -1.97 39.44 -44.23
N VAL A 484 -2.11 40.51 -43.48
CA VAL A 484 -1.38 40.74 -42.22
C VAL A 484 -2.21 40.29 -41.01
N GLU A 485 -3.49 40.02 -41.22
CA GLU A 485 -4.43 39.77 -40.15
C GLU A 485 -4.30 38.34 -39.62
N ARG A 486 -4.14 38.27 -38.31
CA ARG A 486 -4.02 37.03 -37.56
C ARG A 486 -5.42 36.47 -37.30
N GLY A 487 -5.67 35.23 -37.72
CA GLY A 487 -6.91 34.52 -37.43
C GLY A 487 -6.65 33.32 -36.53
N GLU A 488 -7.64 32.96 -35.73
CA GLU A 488 -7.62 31.73 -34.92
C GLU A 488 -8.77 30.82 -35.35
N VAL A 489 -8.48 29.54 -35.60
CA VAL A 489 -9.51 28.55 -35.93
C VAL A 489 -10.32 28.22 -34.67
N VAL A 490 -11.61 28.53 -34.66
CA VAL A 490 -12.49 28.35 -33.49
C VAL A 490 -13.29 27.05 -33.58
N GLU A 491 -13.56 26.56 -34.79
CA GLU A 491 -14.33 25.35 -35.02
C GLU A 491 -13.81 24.62 -36.26
N ASP A 492 -13.74 23.29 -36.20
CA ASP A 492 -13.28 22.43 -37.29
C ASP A 492 -14.45 21.58 -37.80
N LEU A 493 -14.79 21.75 -39.08
CA LEU A 493 -15.91 21.08 -39.74
C LEU A 493 -15.42 19.99 -40.70
N GLY A 494 -14.16 19.57 -40.60
CA GLY A 494 -13.55 18.55 -41.47
C GLY A 494 -12.75 19.20 -42.60
N GLU A 495 -13.32 19.33 -43.80
CA GLU A 495 -12.65 19.97 -44.94
C GLU A 495 -12.66 21.51 -44.84
N GLU A 496 -13.64 22.06 -44.12
CA GLU A 496 -13.77 23.49 -43.81
C GLU A 496 -13.45 23.77 -42.35
N VAL A 497 -12.90 24.95 -42.09
CA VAL A 497 -12.61 25.47 -40.76
C VAL A 497 -13.22 26.85 -40.57
N VAL A 498 -13.69 27.14 -39.35
CA VAL A 498 -14.25 28.43 -38.98
C VAL A 498 -13.16 29.27 -38.32
N VAL A 499 -12.83 30.41 -38.92
CA VAL A 499 -11.77 31.30 -38.43
C VAL A 499 -12.38 32.56 -37.84
N ALA A 500 -11.93 32.92 -36.63
CA ALA A 500 -12.15 34.22 -36.03
C ALA A 500 -10.93 35.11 -36.29
N TRP A 501 -11.12 36.17 -37.07
CA TRP A 501 -10.05 37.12 -37.38
C TRP A 501 -9.89 38.16 -36.27
N ASP A 502 -8.66 38.43 -35.84
CA ASP A 502 -8.34 39.37 -34.76
C ASP A 502 -8.84 40.79 -35.07
N CYS A 503 -8.83 41.20 -36.33
CA CYS A 503 -9.34 42.50 -36.80
C CYS A 503 -10.84 42.71 -36.55
N TRP A 504 -11.60 41.64 -36.32
CA TRP A 504 -13.06 41.68 -36.16
C TRP A 504 -13.51 41.40 -34.72
N LYS A 505 -12.58 41.28 -33.75
CA LYS A 505 -12.91 41.06 -32.32
C LYS A 505 -13.83 42.12 -31.71
N GLU A 506 -13.79 43.36 -32.20
CA GLU A 506 -14.66 44.46 -31.71
C GLU A 506 -16.04 44.50 -32.39
N GLN A 507 -16.21 43.84 -33.55
CA GLN A 507 -17.48 43.73 -34.23
C GLN A 507 -18.13 42.41 -33.82
N SER A 508 -19.17 42.49 -33.00
CA SER A 508 -19.86 41.33 -32.43
C SER A 508 -20.36 40.36 -33.53
N LYS A 509 -19.55 39.33 -33.79
CA LYS A 509 -19.76 38.17 -34.68
C LYS A 509 -19.51 38.40 -36.17
N LYS A 510 -18.28 38.12 -36.60
CA LYS A 510 -18.02 37.54 -37.93
C LYS A 510 -16.98 36.43 -37.81
N THR A 511 -17.47 35.21 -37.69
CA THR A 511 -16.69 33.98 -37.88
C THR A 511 -17.07 33.45 -39.24
N ASP A 512 -16.12 33.38 -40.16
CA ASP A 512 -16.35 32.95 -41.54
C ASP A 512 -15.76 31.55 -41.75
N ARG A 513 -16.37 30.79 -42.69
CA ARG A 513 -15.93 29.44 -43.07
C ARG A 513 -14.93 29.52 -44.21
N TYR A 514 -13.87 28.75 -44.12
CA TYR A 514 -12.83 28.65 -45.14
C TYR A 514 -12.45 27.19 -45.35
N PHE A 515 -12.15 26.82 -46.59
CA PHE A 515 -11.47 25.55 -46.84
C PHE A 515 -10.04 25.62 -46.31
N ARG A 516 -9.50 24.49 -45.85
CA ARG A 516 -8.12 24.42 -45.33
C ARG A 516 -7.09 24.91 -46.34
N ASP A 517 -7.37 24.71 -47.62
CA ASP A 517 -6.54 25.08 -48.78
C ASP A 517 -6.49 26.60 -49.00
N GLU A 518 -7.49 27.34 -48.48
CA GLU A 518 -7.58 28.80 -48.55
C GLU A 518 -6.83 29.47 -47.40
N LEU A 519 -6.25 28.68 -46.49
CA LEU A 519 -5.54 29.13 -45.31
C LEU A 519 -4.11 28.59 -45.28
N ARG A 520 -3.24 29.32 -44.58
CA ARG A 520 -1.87 28.91 -44.26
C ARG A 520 -1.59 29.27 -42.81
N PHE A 521 -0.62 28.63 -42.17
CA PHE A 521 -0.18 29.07 -40.85
C PHE A 521 0.32 30.51 -40.89
N TRP A 522 -0.09 31.31 -39.91
CA TRP A 522 0.36 32.69 -39.77
C TRP A 522 1.85 32.68 -39.40
N LYS A 523 2.69 33.11 -40.33
CA LYS A 523 4.09 33.43 -40.10
C LYS A 523 4.12 34.93 -39.81
N GLY A 524 4.47 35.34 -38.59
CA GLY A 524 4.30 36.72 -38.15
C GLY A 524 4.98 37.80 -38.99
N GLU A 525 4.76 39.07 -38.62
CA GLU A 525 5.08 40.29 -39.40
C GLU A 525 6.54 40.51 -39.87
N ASN A 526 7.47 39.57 -39.69
CA ASN A 526 8.81 39.66 -40.28
C ASN A 526 9.36 38.28 -40.64
N GLN A 527 9.15 37.86 -41.89
CA GLN A 527 10.03 36.95 -42.63
C GLN A 527 10.11 37.39 -44.09
#